data_AF-A2DFP1-F1
#
_entry.id   AF-A2DFP1-F1
#
_cell.length_a   1.000
_cell.length_b   1.000
_cell.length_c   1.000
_cell.angle_alpha   90.00
_cell.angle_beta   90.00
_cell.angle_gamma   90.00
#
_symmetry.space_group_name_H-M   'P 1'
#
loop_
_entity.id
_entity.type
_entity.pdbx_description
1 polymer ?
#
loop_
_entity_poly.entity_id
_entity_poly.type
_entity_poly.pdbx_seq_one_letter_code
_entity_poly.pdbx_strand_id
1 'polypeptide(L)'
;MENEEELGAKFVATYYRLIYRCPSAIPKLYDTHAILRRDPPKTNFQICLLQHELIPFKPNESIVKIFRYVTYSAGESLVVSVYGSIFNNLGPKMFFQQFMLKKNGLVWLIHSDIFYIFTSQTNEVLYGIFEQPQPPAFTPIQQPAQSQQIVPQFKRISQSAKRYDNFDPEKTITIINLPNTYNGNDVVAAFRCYGNVTSKYFTHNTVYIEFENEEEADAACNSRLPLNMPNNSHIKVEKGIAQKESRGSFPVRK
;
A
#
# COMPACT_ATOMS: atom_id res chain seq x y z
N MET A 1 -28.20 23.09 13.91
CA MET A 1 -26.88 23.04 13.26
C MET A 1 -26.55 21.57 13.10
N GLU A 2 -26.18 21.15 11.88
CA GLU A 2 -25.75 19.77 11.65
C GLU A 2 -24.42 19.53 12.38
N ASN A 3 -24.26 18.38 13.03
CA ASN A 3 -23.02 18.03 13.71
C ASN A 3 -21.92 17.84 12.65
N GLU A 4 -20.74 18.42 12.88
CA GLU A 4 -19.57 18.33 11.99
C GLU A 4 -19.20 16.88 11.67
N GLU A 5 -19.27 16.01 12.68
CA GLU A 5 -18.99 14.58 12.52
C GLU A 5 -20.01 13.93 11.58
N GLU A 6 -21.29 14.26 11.73
CA GLU A 6 -22.37 13.77 10.88
C GLU A 6 -22.22 14.26 9.43
N LEU A 7 -21.88 15.54 9.26
CA LEU A 7 -21.61 16.14 7.95
C LEU A 7 -20.41 15.45 7.27
N GLY A 8 -19.32 15.22 8.01
CA GLY A 8 -18.15 14.49 7.51
C GLY A 8 -18.48 13.05 7.10
N ALA A 9 -19.27 12.34 7.91
CA ALA A 9 -19.74 10.99 7.61
C ALA A 9 -20.56 10.94 6.32
N LYS A 10 -21.55 11.85 6.18
CA LYS A 10 -22.39 11.98 4.98
C LYS A 10 -21.56 12.33 3.75
N PHE A 11 -20.59 13.23 3.89
CA PHE A 11 -19.68 13.60 2.82
C PHE A 11 -18.87 12.40 2.33
N VAL A 12 -18.18 11.68 3.23
CA VAL A 12 -17.37 10.51 2.86
C VAL A 12 -18.21 9.45 2.17
N ALA A 13 -19.36 9.09 2.74
CA ALA A 13 -20.26 8.10 2.15
C ALA A 13 -20.74 8.53 0.75
N THR A 14 -21.11 9.80 0.59
CA THR A 14 -21.61 10.35 -0.68
C THR A 14 -20.53 10.42 -1.74
N TYR A 15 -19.36 10.96 -1.40
CA TYR A 15 -18.23 11.13 -2.33
C TYR A 15 -17.80 9.79 -2.92
N TYR A 16 -17.48 8.81 -2.07
CA TYR A 16 -17.02 7.50 -2.55
C TYR A 16 -18.13 6.71 -3.25
N ARG A 17 -19.40 6.87 -2.86
CA ARG A 17 -20.52 6.26 -3.60
C ARG A 17 -20.68 6.86 -5.00
N LEU A 18 -20.54 8.18 -5.14
CA LEU A 18 -20.66 8.86 -6.43
C LEU A 18 -19.55 8.44 -7.39
N ILE A 19 -18.33 8.20 -6.90
CA ILE A 19 -17.23 7.70 -7.72
C ILE A 19 -17.61 6.42 -8.48
N TYR A 20 -18.35 5.51 -7.85
CA TYR A 20 -18.76 4.24 -8.49
C TYR A 20 -20.09 4.33 -9.23
N ARG A 21 -21.04 5.14 -8.74
CA ARG A 21 -22.42 5.15 -9.25
C ARG A 21 -22.68 6.22 -10.30
N CYS A 22 -22.02 7.37 -10.18
CA CYS A 22 -22.25 8.52 -11.06
C CYS A 22 -20.98 9.41 -11.14
N PRO A 23 -19.90 8.94 -11.81
CA PRO A 23 -18.65 9.70 -11.93
C PRO A 23 -18.83 11.12 -12.48
N SER A 24 -19.80 11.32 -13.37
CA SER A 24 -20.11 12.63 -13.98
C SER A 24 -20.68 13.66 -13.00
N ALA A 25 -21.11 13.25 -11.80
CA ALA A 25 -21.56 14.15 -10.75
C ALA A 25 -20.41 14.64 -9.86
N ILE A 26 -19.25 13.96 -9.85
CA ILE A 26 -18.10 14.33 -9.01
C ILE A 26 -17.63 15.78 -9.23
N PRO A 27 -17.52 16.31 -10.47
CA PRO A 27 -17.14 17.71 -10.68
C PRO A 27 -18.01 18.73 -9.95
N LYS A 28 -19.30 18.41 -9.72
CA LYS A 28 -20.25 19.32 -9.06
C LYS A 28 -20.01 19.46 -7.56
N LEU A 29 -19.18 18.59 -6.97
CA LEU A 29 -18.81 18.66 -5.56
C LEU A 29 -17.65 19.64 -5.31
N TYR A 30 -16.96 20.09 -6.36
CA TYR A 30 -15.78 20.94 -6.24
C TYR A 30 -16.12 22.41 -6.44
N ASP A 31 -15.43 23.26 -5.70
CA ASP A 31 -15.37 24.67 -5.96
C ASP A 31 -14.66 24.93 -7.30
N THR A 32 -15.06 25.99 -8.03
CA THR A 32 -14.44 26.33 -9.34
C THR A 32 -12.97 26.69 -9.21
N HIS A 33 -12.52 27.07 -8.02
CA HIS A 33 -11.13 27.37 -7.69
C HIS A 33 -10.51 26.34 -6.74
N ALA A 34 -11.05 25.11 -6.70
CA ALA A 34 -10.49 24.07 -5.86
C ALA A 34 -9.03 23.76 -6.25
N ILE A 35 -8.27 23.19 -5.32
CA ILE A 35 -6.88 22.79 -5.53
C ILE A 35 -6.78 21.27 -5.41
N LEU A 36 -6.24 20.60 -6.42
CA LEU A 36 -5.98 19.16 -6.37
C LEU A 36 -4.48 18.87 -6.22
N ARG A 37 -4.16 17.93 -5.34
CA ARG A 37 -2.82 17.35 -5.21
C ARG A 37 -2.91 15.83 -5.23
N ARG A 38 -2.11 15.19 -6.08
CA ARG A 38 -2.05 13.73 -6.29
C ARG A 38 -0.60 13.27 -6.22
N ASP A 39 -0.34 12.12 -5.59
CA ASP A 39 1.00 11.51 -5.45
C ASP A 39 1.18 10.29 -6.38
N PRO A 40 2.34 10.09 -7.06
CA PRO A 40 3.53 10.96 -7.13
C PRO A 40 3.17 12.37 -7.63
N PRO A 41 3.76 13.45 -7.07
CA PRO A 41 3.49 14.81 -7.51
C PRO A 41 4.02 14.95 -8.94
N LYS A 42 3.19 14.65 -9.93
CA LYS A 42 3.54 14.93 -11.31
C LYS A 42 3.51 16.44 -11.57
N THR A 43 2.67 17.19 -10.84
CA THR A 43 2.59 18.66 -10.90
C THR A 43 1.61 19.19 -9.84
N ASN A 44 1.84 20.40 -9.32
CA ASN A 44 0.81 21.18 -8.63
C ASN A 44 -0.13 21.76 -9.69
N PHE A 45 -1.39 21.32 -9.74
CA PHE A 45 -2.37 21.86 -10.68
C PHE A 45 -3.27 22.88 -9.97
N GLN A 46 -3.32 24.09 -10.51
CA GLN A 46 -4.45 24.99 -10.27
C GLN A 46 -5.55 24.55 -11.24
N ILE A 47 -6.77 24.28 -10.75
CA ILE A 47 -7.81 23.65 -11.57
C ILE A 47 -8.21 24.56 -12.73
N CYS A 48 -7.81 24.14 -13.92
CA CYS A 48 -8.57 24.28 -15.16
C CYS A 48 -8.78 22.83 -15.67
N LEU A 49 -9.45 21.97 -14.89
CA LEU A 49 -9.36 20.51 -15.07
C LEU A 49 -10.39 19.94 -16.04
N LEU A 50 -9.87 19.09 -16.91
CA LEU A 50 -10.62 18.06 -17.61
C LEU A 50 -11.16 17.04 -16.60
N GLN A 51 -12.40 16.58 -16.77
CA GLN A 51 -13.14 15.72 -15.82
C GLN A 51 -12.40 14.45 -15.36
N HIS A 52 -11.41 13.97 -16.12
CA HIS A 52 -10.71 12.71 -15.85
C HIS A 52 -9.68 12.76 -14.72
N GLU A 53 -9.28 13.94 -14.23
CA GLU A 53 -8.26 14.05 -13.17
C GLU A 53 -8.82 14.14 -11.75
N LEU A 54 -10.15 14.27 -11.61
CA LEU A 54 -10.79 14.42 -10.30
C LEU A 54 -10.79 13.13 -9.49
N ILE A 55 -10.94 11.98 -10.14
CA ILE A 55 -10.99 10.68 -9.47
C ILE A 55 -9.57 10.10 -9.41
N PRO A 56 -8.99 9.91 -8.22
CA PRO A 56 -7.56 9.56 -8.09
C PRO A 56 -7.22 8.10 -8.43
N PHE A 57 -8.21 7.29 -8.77
CA PHE A 57 -8.08 5.90 -9.16
C PHE A 57 -9.13 5.55 -10.21
N LYS A 58 -8.99 4.41 -10.87
CA LYS A 58 -9.92 3.97 -11.91
C LYS A 58 -11.07 3.17 -11.28
N PRO A 59 -12.32 3.69 -11.23
CA PRO A 59 -13.42 3.02 -10.51
C PRO A 59 -13.78 1.65 -11.09
N ASN A 60 -13.56 1.45 -12.39
CA ASN A 60 -13.86 0.18 -13.07
C ASN A 60 -12.79 -0.90 -12.82
N GLU A 61 -11.63 -0.54 -12.30
CA GLU A 61 -10.49 -1.45 -12.07
C GLU A 61 -10.16 -1.59 -10.59
N SER A 62 -10.91 -0.94 -9.70
CA SER A 62 -10.54 -0.77 -8.29
C SER A 62 -11.75 -0.85 -7.36
N ILE A 63 -11.55 -1.38 -6.15
CA ILE A 63 -12.51 -1.33 -5.05
C ILE A 63 -11.89 -0.56 -3.90
N VAL A 64 -12.60 0.42 -3.36
CA VAL A 64 -12.16 1.21 -2.21
C VAL A 64 -12.82 0.69 -0.94
N LYS A 65 -11.99 0.45 0.08
CA LYS A 65 -12.44 0.20 1.45
C LYS A 65 -11.95 1.31 2.35
N ILE A 66 -12.88 2.03 2.97
CA ILE A 66 -12.58 3.05 3.98
C ILE A 66 -12.41 2.36 5.33
N PHE A 67 -11.32 2.63 6.03
CA PHE A 67 -11.08 2.11 7.38
C PHE A 67 -11.49 3.13 8.45
N ARG A 68 -11.13 4.39 8.21
CA ARG A 68 -11.34 5.48 9.16
C ARG A 68 -11.46 6.79 8.40
N TYR A 69 -12.24 7.70 8.96
CA TYR A 69 -12.13 9.11 8.65
C TYR A 69 -12.09 9.91 9.95
N VAL A 70 -11.58 11.13 9.87
CA VAL A 70 -11.52 12.11 10.96
C VAL A 70 -11.99 13.42 10.39
N THR A 71 -12.84 14.11 11.15
CA THR A 71 -13.40 15.40 10.79
C THR A 71 -13.06 16.42 11.86
N TYR A 72 -12.67 17.62 11.44
CA TYR A 72 -12.47 18.74 12.35
C TYR A 72 -12.72 20.08 11.64
N SER A 73 -13.20 21.07 12.38
CA SER A 73 -13.33 22.43 11.89
C SER A 73 -12.02 23.21 11.92
N ALA A 74 -11.79 24.00 10.89
CA ALA A 74 -10.68 24.93 10.74
C ALA A 74 -11.24 26.29 10.29
N GLY A 75 -11.70 27.09 11.26
CA GLY A 75 -12.42 28.34 10.99
C GLY A 75 -13.76 28.07 10.31
N GLU A 76 -13.97 28.65 9.12
CA GLU A 76 -15.19 28.44 8.31
C GLU A 76 -15.11 27.21 7.39
N SER A 77 -14.02 26.44 7.49
CA SER A 77 -13.79 25.25 6.68
C SER A 77 -13.94 23.98 7.51
N LEU A 78 -14.37 22.90 6.87
CA LEU A 78 -14.38 21.56 7.45
C LEU A 78 -13.27 20.73 6.81
N VAL A 79 -12.38 20.17 7.60
CA VAL A 79 -11.34 19.27 7.11
C VAL A 79 -11.77 17.83 7.36
N VAL A 80 -11.76 17.02 6.30
CA VAL A 80 -12.10 15.60 6.34
C VAL A 80 -10.90 14.80 5.87
N SER A 81 -10.32 14.02 6.77
CA SER A 81 -9.18 13.14 6.50
C SER A 81 -9.66 11.70 6.43
N VAL A 82 -9.34 10.98 5.36
CA VAL A 82 -9.82 9.64 5.05
C VAL A 82 -8.64 8.69 4.87
N TYR A 83 -8.71 7.54 5.53
CA TYR A 83 -7.74 6.46 5.44
C TYR A 83 -8.43 5.20 4.94
N GLY A 84 -7.83 4.56 3.95
CA GLY A 84 -8.43 3.38 3.34
C GLY A 84 -7.43 2.54 2.55
N SER A 85 -7.97 1.56 1.84
CA SER A 85 -7.24 0.77 0.86
C SER A 85 -7.98 0.69 -0.46
N ILE A 86 -7.21 0.71 -1.54
CA ILE A 86 -7.65 0.48 -2.91
C ILE A 86 -7.19 -0.92 -3.30
N PHE A 87 -8.13 -1.77 -3.66
CA PHE A 87 -7.89 -3.12 -4.16
C PHE A 87 -8.03 -3.12 -5.68
N ASN A 88 -6.98 -3.49 -6.39
CA ASN A 88 -7.02 -3.70 -7.84
C ASN A 88 -6.23 -4.97 -8.21
N ASN A 89 -6.05 -5.22 -9.51
CA ASN A 89 -5.32 -6.38 -10.02
C ASN A 89 -3.85 -6.44 -9.55
N LEU A 90 -3.28 -5.33 -9.09
CA LEU A 90 -1.91 -5.26 -8.56
C LEU A 90 -1.84 -5.52 -7.04
N GLY A 91 -2.98 -5.73 -6.39
CA GLY A 91 -3.11 -5.95 -4.95
C GLY A 91 -3.61 -4.72 -4.18
N PRO A 92 -3.68 -4.81 -2.84
CA PRO A 92 -4.12 -3.73 -1.99
C PRO A 92 -3.05 -2.63 -1.91
N LYS A 93 -3.48 -1.37 -2.05
CA LYS A 93 -2.66 -0.18 -1.82
C LYS A 93 -3.31 0.65 -0.73
N MET A 94 -2.56 1.04 0.29
CA MET A 94 -3.06 1.94 1.31
C MET A 94 -3.11 3.35 0.74
N PHE A 95 -4.09 4.14 1.15
CA PHE A 95 -4.15 5.55 0.74
C PHE A 95 -4.56 6.45 1.91
N PHE A 96 -4.20 7.72 1.75
CA PHE A 96 -4.64 8.83 2.57
C PHE A 96 -5.23 9.90 1.66
N GLN A 97 -6.41 10.40 1.99
CA GLN A 97 -7.05 11.50 1.27
C GLN A 97 -7.54 12.56 2.25
N GLN A 98 -7.20 13.82 2.01
CA GLN A 98 -7.67 14.94 2.80
C GLN A 98 -8.47 15.90 1.92
N PHE A 99 -9.66 16.25 2.40
CA PHE A 99 -10.52 17.25 1.81
C PHE A 99 -10.60 18.46 2.75
N MET A 100 -10.59 19.65 2.16
CA MET A 100 -11.04 20.87 2.84
C MET A 100 -12.31 21.34 2.16
N LEU A 101 -13.41 21.31 2.90
CA LEU A 101 -14.71 21.78 2.45
C LEU A 101 -14.91 23.22 2.90
N LYS A 102 -15.42 24.06 2.02
CA LYS A 102 -15.86 25.42 2.34
C LYS A 102 -17.34 25.57 2.06
N LYS A 103 -18.01 26.35 2.90
CA LYS A 103 -19.42 26.65 2.72
C LYS A 103 -19.59 27.77 1.69
N ASN A 104 -20.35 27.51 0.64
CA ASN A 104 -20.78 28.49 -0.35
C ASN A 104 -22.31 28.58 -0.31
N GLY A 105 -22.82 29.58 0.41
CA GLY A 105 -24.25 29.69 0.72
C GLY A 105 -24.74 28.54 1.59
N LEU A 106 -25.58 27.66 1.03
CA LEU A 106 -26.15 26.50 1.73
C LEU A 106 -25.42 25.18 1.42
N VAL A 107 -24.43 25.20 0.53
CA VAL A 107 -23.77 23.99 0.02
C VAL A 107 -22.31 23.97 0.49
N TRP A 108 -21.83 22.78 0.86
CA TRP A 108 -20.42 22.53 1.12
C TRP A 108 -19.74 22.05 -0.17
N LEU A 109 -18.69 22.75 -0.58
CA LEU A 109 -17.92 22.42 -1.78
C LEU A 109 -16.47 22.08 -1.40
N ILE A 110 -15.88 21.14 -2.12
CA ILE A 110 -14.48 20.75 -1.98
C ILE A 110 -13.61 21.89 -2.51
N HIS A 111 -12.85 22.54 -1.63
CA HIS A 111 -11.92 23.61 -1.98
C HIS A 111 -10.47 23.10 -2.07
N SER A 112 -10.13 22.03 -1.36
CA SER A 112 -8.84 21.33 -1.51
C SER A 112 -9.06 19.83 -1.45
N ASP A 113 -8.37 19.08 -2.29
CA ASP A 113 -8.39 17.62 -2.32
C ASP A 113 -6.97 17.09 -2.56
N ILE A 114 -6.41 16.50 -1.50
CA ILE A 114 -5.06 15.98 -1.46
C ILE A 114 -5.15 14.46 -1.32
N PHE A 115 -4.56 13.72 -2.25
CA PHE A 115 -4.60 12.26 -2.25
C PHE A 115 -3.21 11.66 -2.42
N TYR A 116 -2.87 10.74 -1.52
CA TYR A 116 -1.61 10.01 -1.48
C TYR A 116 -1.85 8.51 -1.49
N ILE A 117 -1.07 7.78 -2.29
CA ILE A 117 -1.00 6.32 -2.21
C ILE A 117 0.31 5.96 -1.53
N PHE A 118 0.24 5.21 -0.43
CA PHE A 118 1.43 4.67 0.19
C PHE A 118 1.99 3.59 -0.72
N THR A 119 3.10 3.89 -1.40
CA THR A 119 3.89 2.85 -2.05
C THR A 119 4.53 2.02 -0.94
N SER A 120 4.57 0.70 -1.10
CA SER A 120 5.12 -0.27 -0.13
C SER A 120 6.62 -0.09 0.20
N GLN A 121 7.21 1.05 -0.16
CA GLN A 121 8.60 1.41 0.14
C GLN A 121 8.81 1.84 1.60
N THR A 122 7.76 2.22 2.33
CA THR A 122 7.85 2.45 3.79
C THR A 122 7.35 1.22 4.55
N ASN A 123 8.27 0.28 4.77
CA ASN A 123 8.14 -0.73 5.84
C ASN A 123 8.24 -0.11 7.25
N GLU A 124 8.23 1.22 7.37
CA GLU A 124 7.99 1.91 8.63
C GLU A 124 6.52 1.78 8.99
N VAL A 125 6.23 0.68 9.68
CA VAL A 125 5.30 0.56 10.81
C VAL A 125 4.42 1.79 11.03
N LEU A 126 3.43 1.97 10.16
CA LEU A 126 2.23 2.78 10.42
C LEU A 126 1.17 1.95 11.16
N TYR A 127 1.60 0.88 11.82
CA TYR A 127 0.91 0.29 12.95
C TYR A 127 1.48 0.95 14.20
N GLY A 128 0.96 2.12 14.57
CA GLY A 128 0.94 2.47 15.97
C GLY A 128 0.37 1.25 16.69
N ILE A 129 1.14 0.73 17.64
CA ILE A 129 0.74 -0.34 18.55
C ILE A 129 -0.52 0.19 19.25
N PHE A 130 -1.69 -0.12 18.71
CA PHE A 130 -2.90 -0.13 19.51
C PHE A 130 -2.76 -1.37 20.37
N GLU A 131 -2.24 -1.18 21.58
CA GLU A 131 -2.66 -2.04 22.67
C GLU A 131 -4.19 -2.04 22.61
N GLN A 132 -4.77 -3.20 22.27
CA GLN A 132 -6.18 -3.41 22.58
C GLN A 132 -6.31 -3.07 24.06
N PRO A 133 -7.23 -2.17 24.48
CA PRO A 133 -7.53 -2.05 25.89
C PRO A 133 -7.84 -3.46 26.38
N GLN A 134 -7.03 -3.95 27.33
CA GLN A 134 -7.33 -5.23 27.97
C GLN A 134 -8.78 -5.12 28.44
N PRO A 135 -9.64 -6.09 28.10
CA PRO A 135 -10.96 -6.11 28.70
C PRO A 135 -10.77 -6.06 30.22
N PRO A 136 -11.55 -5.23 30.94
CA PRO A 136 -11.45 -5.16 32.39
C PRO A 136 -11.49 -6.58 32.95
N ALA A 137 -10.60 -6.86 33.90
CA ALA A 137 -10.53 -8.17 34.54
C ALA A 137 -11.94 -8.58 34.97
N PHE A 138 -12.48 -9.62 34.34
CA PHE A 138 -13.75 -10.20 34.73
C PHE A 138 -13.59 -10.76 36.13
N THR A 139 -14.21 -10.11 37.12
CA THR A 139 -14.58 -10.79 38.35
C THR A 139 -15.55 -11.92 37.96
N PRO A 140 -15.27 -13.18 38.37
CA PRO A 140 -16.12 -14.30 38.00
C PRO A 140 -17.50 -14.13 38.65
N ILE A 141 -18.49 -13.74 37.86
CA ILE A 141 -19.89 -13.94 38.21
C ILE A 141 -20.20 -15.40 37.88
N GLN A 142 -20.62 -16.17 38.87
CA GLN A 142 -21.09 -17.55 38.71
C GLN A 142 -22.21 -17.58 37.65
N GLN A 143 -21.89 -18.09 36.46
CA GLN A 143 -22.88 -18.45 35.45
C GLN A 143 -23.19 -19.95 35.53
N PRO A 144 -24.47 -20.34 35.38
CA PRO A 144 -24.87 -21.74 35.34
C PRO A 144 -24.37 -22.41 34.06
N ALA A 145 -24.06 -23.70 34.17
CA ALA A 145 -23.45 -24.53 33.14
C ALA A 145 -24.18 -24.44 31.79
N GLN A 146 -23.44 -24.05 30.74
CA GLN A 146 -23.86 -24.22 29.35
C GLN A 146 -22.88 -25.10 28.58
N SER A 147 -23.46 -25.88 27.68
CA SER A 147 -22.91 -26.97 26.88
C SER A 147 -21.74 -26.52 25.99
N GLN A 148 -20.66 -27.31 25.99
CA GLN A 148 -19.47 -27.07 25.19
C GLN A 148 -19.76 -27.18 23.68
N GLN A 149 -19.56 -26.09 22.94
CA GLN A 149 -19.41 -26.13 21.48
C GLN A 149 -17.93 -26.17 21.11
N ILE A 150 -17.56 -27.19 20.33
CA ILE A 150 -16.22 -27.38 19.78
C ILE A 150 -16.03 -26.38 18.64
N VAL A 151 -15.24 -25.33 18.86
CA VAL A 151 -14.82 -24.40 17.81
C VAL A 151 -13.44 -24.86 17.29
N PRO A 152 -13.30 -25.17 15.99
CA PRO A 152 -12.00 -25.58 15.43
C PRO A 152 -11.00 -24.41 15.46
N GLN A 153 -9.83 -24.65 16.05
CA GLN A 153 -8.73 -23.69 16.07
C GLN A 153 -8.01 -23.68 14.72
N PHE A 154 -8.15 -22.58 13.97
CA PHE A 154 -7.28 -22.32 12.83
C PHE A 154 -5.95 -21.75 13.32
N LYS A 155 -4.88 -22.54 13.15
CA LYS A 155 -3.50 -22.13 13.40
C LYS A 155 -3.08 -21.13 12.32
N ARG A 156 -3.10 -19.84 12.64
CA ARG A 156 -2.67 -18.77 11.74
C ARG A 156 -1.13 -18.76 11.70
N ILE A 157 -0.53 -19.28 10.64
CA ILE A 157 0.91 -19.18 10.40
C ILE A 157 1.20 -17.72 10.04
N SER A 158 1.75 -16.94 10.97
CA SER A 158 2.30 -15.63 10.65
C SER A 158 3.62 -15.83 9.92
N GLN A 159 3.63 -15.62 8.60
CA GLN A 159 4.88 -15.42 7.87
C GLN A 159 5.42 -14.04 8.28
N SER A 160 6.20 -14.00 9.36
CA SER A 160 7.05 -12.85 9.64
C SER A 160 8.01 -12.73 8.45
N ALA A 161 8.01 -11.58 7.77
CA ALA A 161 8.97 -11.33 6.72
C ALA A 161 10.38 -11.39 7.34
N LYS A 162 11.14 -12.45 7.04
CA LYS A 162 12.54 -12.55 7.43
C LYS A 162 13.29 -11.35 6.86
N ARG A 163 14.11 -10.69 7.68
CA ARG A 163 15.13 -9.76 7.18
C ARG A 163 16.10 -10.53 6.28
N TYR A 164 16.67 -9.87 5.28
CA TYR A 164 17.60 -10.51 4.35
C TYR A 164 18.86 -11.08 5.05
N ASP A 165 19.20 -10.56 6.24
CA ASP A 165 20.30 -11.06 7.07
C ASP A 165 20.12 -12.52 7.56
N ASN A 166 18.91 -13.08 7.45
CA ASN A 166 18.58 -14.45 7.89
C ASN A 166 18.47 -15.45 6.74
N PHE A 167 18.90 -15.08 5.54
CA PHE A 167 18.89 -15.95 4.37
C PHE A 167 20.15 -16.82 4.37
N ASP A 168 19.99 -18.09 4.00
CA ASP A 168 21.11 -19.00 3.78
C ASP A 168 21.80 -18.63 2.45
N PRO A 169 23.06 -18.15 2.46
CA PRO A 169 23.75 -17.74 1.23
C PRO A 169 23.91 -18.87 0.21
N GLU A 170 24.00 -20.13 0.64
CA GLU A 170 24.18 -21.26 -0.28
C GLU A 170 22.89 -21.57 -1.05
N LYS A 171 21.73 -21.24 -0.45
CA LYS A 171 20.40 -21.50 -1.02
C LYS A 171 19.74 -20.26 -1.62
N THR A 172 20.44 -19.13 -1.63
CA THR A 172 19.88 -17.84 -2.04
C THR A 172 20.44 -17.40 -3.38
N ILE A 173 19.60 -16.77 -4.20
CA ILE A 173 20.05 -15.96 -5.34
C ILE A 173 19.67 -14.50 -5.12
N THR A 174 20.49 -13.60 -5.66
CA THR A 174 20.21 -12.17 -5.75
C THR A 174 20.00 -11.77 -7.20
N ILE A 175 18.87 -11.13 -7.49
CA ILE A 175 18.54 -10.60 -8.81
C ILE A 175 18.67 -9.07 -8.72
N ILE A 176 19.60 -8.48 -9.46
CA ILE A 176 19.98 -7.06 -9.40
C ILE A 176 19.58 -6.36 -10.71
N ASN A 177 19.36 -5.04 -10.64
CA ASN A 177 18.98 -4.17 -11.76
C ASN A 177 17.61 -4.52 -12.36
N LEU A 178 16.68 -5.00 -11.54
CA LEU A 178 15.29 -5.19 -11.95
C LEU A 178 14.66 -3.82 -12.28
N PRO A 179 14.05 -3.64 -13.47
CA PRO A 179 13.33 -2.42 -13.78
C PRO A 179 12.17 -2.20 -12.80
N ASN A 180 11.90 -0.93 -12.47
CA ASN A 180 10.81 -0.53 -11.57
C ASN A 180 9.40 -1.00 -12.03
N THR A 181 9.28 -1.48 -13.26
CA THR A 181 8.04 -2.02 -13.84
C THR A 181 7.76 -3.46 -13.39
N TYR A 182 8.74 -4.21 -12.89
CA TYR A 182 8.54 -5.61 -12.48
C TYR A 182 7.98 -5.69 -11.06
N ASN A 183 6.89 -6.44 -10.93
CA ASN A 183 6.39 -6.85 -9.63
C ASN A 183 7.28 -7.98 -9.09
N GLY A 184 7.73 -7.84 -7.86
CA GLY A 184 8.54 -8.86 -7.20
C GLY A 184 7.87 -10.25 -7.16
N ASN A 185 6.53 -10.31 -7.10
CA ASN A 185 5.82 -11.61 -7.15
C ASN A 185 5.93 -12.29 -8.52
N ASP A 186 5.96 -11.52 -9.61
CA ASP A 186 6.10 -12.07 -10.96
C ASP A 186 7.51 -12.62 -11.16
N VAL A 187 8.51 -11.95 -10.60
CA VAL A 187 9.89 -12.44 -10.56
C VAL A 187 9.94 -13.77 -9.81
N VAL A 188 9.38 -13.85 -8.60
CA VAL A 188 9.36 -15.12 -7.85
C VAL A 188 8.60 -16.22 -8.60
N ALA A 189 7.49 -15.89 -9.25
CA ALA A 189 6.74 -16.86 -10.05
C ALA A 189 7.59 -17.41 -11.21
N ALA A 190 8.36 -16.56 -11.88
CA ALA A 190 9.26 -16.98 -12.96
C ALA A 190 10.38 -17.90 -12.47
N PHE A 191 10.89 -17.69 -11.25
CA PHE A 191 11.98 -18.49 -10.68
C PHE A 191 11.53 -19.77 -9.97
N ARG A 192 10.21 -19.97 -9.77
CA ARG A 192 9.66 -21.23 -9.24
C ARG A 192 9.81 -22.43 -10.19
N CYS A 193 10.15 -22.21 -11.45
CA CYS A 193 10.42 -23.31 -12.36
C CYS A 193 11.71 -24.07 -12.03
N TYR A 194 12.62 -23.47 -11.25
CA TYR A 194 13.88 -24.09 -10.83
C TYR A 194 13.77 -24.85 -9.52
N GLY A 195 12.78 -24.55 -8.68
CA GLY A 195 12.72 -25.08 -7.32
C GLY A 195 11.65 -24.47 -6.43
N ASN A 196 11.55 -24.99 -5.21
CA ASN A 196 10.60 -24.53 -4.21
C ASN A 196 11.15 -23.31 -3.47
N VAL A 197 10.51 -22.15 -3.67
CA VAL A 197 10.90 -20.88 -3.01
C VAL A 197 10.38 -20.87 -1.57
N THR A 198 11.30 -20.91 -0.61
CA THR A 198 11.00 -20.92 0.83
C THR A 198 10.86 -19.52 1.41
N SER A 199 11.71 -18.58 0.98
CA SER A 199 11.71 -17.19 1.43
C SER A 199 11.98 -16.23 0.28
N LYS A 200 11.53 -14.98 0.43
CA LYS A 200 11.78 -13.91 -0.54
C LYS A 200 11.88 -12.55 0.15
N TYR A 201 12.74 -11.69 -0.36
CA TYR A 201 12.89 -10.31 0.13
C TYR A 201 13.06 -9.35 -1.03
N PHE A 202 12.38 -8.21 -0.95
CA PHE A 202 12.31 -7.22 -2.02
C PHE A 202 12.92 -5.91 -1.56
N THR A 203 13.81 -5.36 -2.39
CA THR A 203 14.40 -4.03 -2.23
C THR A 203 14.34 -3.28 -3.56
N HIS A 204 14.79 -2.02 -3.58
CA HIS A 204 14.77 -1.20 -4.79
C HIS A 204 15.68 -1.80 -5.86
N ASN A 205 15.08 -2.26 -6.98
CA ASN A 205 15.73 -2.93 -8.11
C ASN A 205 16.46 -4.25 -7.78
N THR A 206 16.27 -4.81 -6.57
CA THR A 206 16.92 -6.05 -6.16
C THR A 206 15.97 -6.99 -5.44
N VAL A 207 16.02 -8.28 -5.79
CA VAL A 207 15.19 -9.34 -5.20
C VAL A 207 16.08 -10.48 -4.73
N TYR A 208 15.81 -10.94 -3.51
CA TYR A 208 16.46 -12.11 -2.92
C TYR A 208 15.45 -13.25 -2.87
N ILE A 209 15.86 -14.43 -3.33
CA ILE A 209 15.02 -15.64 -3.38
C ILE A 209 15.80 -16.77 -2.73
N GLU A 210 15.26 -17.33 -1.64
CA GLU A 210 15.77 -18.53 -0.97
C GLU A 210 15.02 -19.76 -1.47
N PHE A 211 15.75 -20.75 -1.93
CA PHE A 211 15.23 -22.06 -2.35
C PHE A 211 15.27 -23.06 -1.19
N GLU A 212 14.73 -24.25 -1.41
CA GLU A 212 14.75 -25.31 -0.40
C GLU A 212 16.14 -25.93 -0.25
N ASN A 213 16.87 -26.03 -1.36
CA ASN A 213 18.22 -26.60 -1.45
C ASN A 213 19.15 -25.76 -2.34
N GLU A 214 20.44 -26.02 -2.25
CA GLU A 214 21.50 -25.33 -3.00
C GLU A 214 21.42 -25.62 -4.51
N GLU A 215 21.07 -26.85 -4.88
CA GLU A 215 20.99 -27.29 -6.29
C GLU A 215 19.97 -26.46 -7.09
N GLU A 216 18.83 -26.13 -6.49
CA GLU A 216 17.80 -25.26 -7.07
C GLU A 216 18.30 -23.83 -7.27
N ALA A 217 19.05 -23.30 -6.29
CA ALA A 217 19.66 -21.96 -6.37
C ALA A 217 20.73 -21.91 -7.48
N ASP A 218 21.54 -22.97 -7.60
CA ASP A 218 22.53 -23.11 -8.67
C ASP A 218 21.89 -23.23 -10.05
N ALA A 219 20.82 -24.01 -10.18
CA ALA A 219 20.06 -24.12 -11.42
C ALA A 219 19.47 -22.75 -11.82
N ALA A 220 18.90 -22.03 -10.87
CA ALA A 220 18.35 -20.70 -11.10
C ALA A 220 19.44 -19.69 -11.53
N CYS A 221 20.60 -19.69 -10.88
CA CYS A 221 21.69 -18.74 -11.16
C CYS A 221 22.35 -18.98 -12.53
N ASN A 222 22.48 -20.24 -12.95
CA ASN A 222 23.21 -20.62 -14.17
C ASN A 222 22.32 -20.74 -15.41
N SER A 223 20.99 -20.62 -15.25
CA SER A 223 20.04 -20.76 -16.34
C SER A 223 19.81 -19.45 -17.11
N ARG A 224 19.18 -19.57 -18.29
CA ARG A 224 18.67 -18.38 -19.00
C ARG A 224 17.52 -17.78 -18.21
N LEU A 225 17.57 -16.46 -18.01
CA LEU A 225 16.54 -15.69 -17.33
C LEU A 225 15.14 -16.01 -17.90
N PRO A 226 14.19 -16.48 -17.06
CA PRO A 226 12.82 -16.78 -17.49
C PRO A 226 11.96 -15.53 -17.66
N LEU A 227 12.55 -14.33 -17.59
CA LEU A 227 11.86 -13.05 -17.69
C LEU A 227 11.92 -12.55 -19.14
N ASN A 228 10.76 -12.24 -19.72
CA ASN A 228 10.68 -11.52 -20.99
C ASN A 228 11.09 -10.07 -20.76
N MET A 229 12.22 -9.66 -21.32
CA MET A 229 12.87 -8.39 -21.00
C MET A 229 12.66 -7.36 -22.10
N PRO A 230 12.29 -6.10 -21.78
CA PRO A 230 12.35 -5.02 -22.74
C PRO A 230 13.81 -4.81 -23.17
N ASN A 231 14.03 -4.60 -24.47
CA ASN A 231 15.35 -4.40 -25.06
C ASN A 231 16.13 -3.32 -24.27
N ASN A 232 17.24 -3.71 -23.60
CA ASN A 232 18.22 -2.91 -22.82
C ASN A 232 18.28 -3.07 -21.28
N SER A 233 17.50 -3.92 -20.61
CA SER A 233 17.71 -4.13 -19.16
C SER A 233 18.79 -5.18 -18.86
N HIS A 234 19.93 -4.74 -18.31
CA HIS A 234 21.01 -5.61 -17.80
C HIS A 234 20.66 -6.16 -16.41
N ILE A 235 19.65 -7.04 -16.31
CA ILE A 235 19.44 -7.80 -15.07
C ILE A 235 20.59 -8.76 -14.88
N LYS A 236 21.08 -8.84 -13.64
CA LYS A 236 22.11 -9.79 -13.22
C LYS A 236 21.51 -10.72 -12.17
N VAL A 237 21.77 -12.02 -12.29
CA VAL A 237 21.47 -13.01 -11.25
C VAL A 237 22.81 -13.47 -10.68
N GLU A 238 22.93 -13.43 -9.36
CA GLU A 238 24.12 -13.85 -8.63
C GLU A 238 23.73 -14.88 -7.57
N LYS A 239 24.59 -15.88 -7.34
CA LYS A 239 24.44 -16.81 -6.22
C LYS A 239 24.80 -16.07 -4.92
N GLY A 240 24.06 -16.36 -3.86
CA GLY A 240 24.21 -15.78 -2.54
C GLY A 240 23.52 -14.45 -2.35
N ILE A 241 23.82 -13.82 -1.21
CA ILE A 241 23.38 -12.47 -0.86
C ILE A 241 24.44 -11.52 -1.41
N ALA A 242 24.11 -10.77 -2.47
CA ALA A 242 25.05 -9.80 -3.01
C ALA A 242 25.44 -8.81 -1.91
N GLN A 243 26.72 -8.82 -1.51
CA GLN A 243 27.23 -7.79 -0.62
C GLN A 243 27.11 -6.49 -1.36
N LYS A 244 26.27 -5.60 -0.84
CA LYS A 244 26.12 -4.23 -1.35
C LYS A 244 27.54 -3.66 -1.34
N GLU A 245 28.16 -3.53 -2.52
CA GLU A 245 29.48 -2.93 -2.64
C GLU A 245 29.40 -1.61 -1.86
N SER A 246 30.13 -1.58 -0.75
CA SER A 246 30.25 -0.41 0.11
C SER A 246 30.70 0.72 -0.81
N ARG A 247 29.77 1.57 -1.25
CA ARG A 247 30.09 2.70 -2.12
C ARG A 247 31.28 3.41 -1.48
N GLY A 248 32.39 3.41 -2.22
CA GLY A 248 33.71 3.66 -1.70
C GLY A 248 33.77 4.83 -0.74
N SER A 249 34.52 4.64 0.34
CA SER A 249 35.15 5.72 1.07
C SER A 249 35.80 6.65 0.05
N PHE A 250 35.26 7.86 -0.08
CA PHE A 250 35.93 8.91 -0.84
C PHE A 250 37.32 9.11 -0.22
N PRO A 251 38.41 9.06 -1.00
CA PRO A 251 39.72 9.39 -0.45
C PRO A 251 39.68 10.86 0.00
N VAL A 252 39.85 11.07 1.30
CA VAL A 252 40.11 12.39 1.87
C VAL A 252 41.42 12.87 1.25
N ARG A 253 41.35 13.80 0.30
CA ARG A 253 42.53 14.53 -0.16
C ARG A 253 43.04 15.37 1.02
N LYS A 254 44.28 15.12 1.44
CA LYS A 254 45.06 16.03 2.26
C LYS A 254 45.61 17.16 1.40
#